data_AF-A0A8B2U1B6-F1
#
_entry.id   AF-A0A8B2U1B6-F1
#
_cell.length_a   1.000
_cell.length_b   1.000
_cell.length_c   1.000
_cell.angle_alpha   90.00
_cell.angle_beta   90.00
_cell.angle_gamma   90.00
#
_symmetry.space_group_name_H-M   'P 1'
#
loop_
_entity.id
_entity.type
_entity.pdbx_description
1 polymer ?
#
loop_
_entity_poly.entity_id
_entity_poly.type
_entity_poly.pdbx_seq_one_letter_code
_entity_poly.pdbx_strand_id
1 'polypeptide(L)'
;MARVTVQDAVEKIGNRFDLILTAARRARQLQLHAREPLVPEDNDKPTVIALREIEKGLINNDILDAQERQEHLAMERAEVNAVSLLSE
;
A
#
# COMPACT_ATOMS: atom_id res chain seq x y z
N MET A 1 3.72 -17.99 -5.31
CA MET A 1 3.64 -19.24 -4.54
C MET A 1 2.29 -19.38 -3.83
N ALA A 2 1.90 -20.57 -3.37
CA ALA A 2 0.66 -20.75 -2.59
C ALA A 2 0.95 -20.57 -1.09
N ARG A 3 0.30 -19.58 -0.47
CA ARG A 3 0.30 -19.39 0.97
C ARG A 3 -0.78 -20.27 1.59
N VAL A 4 -0.44 -21.04 2.64
CA VAL A 4 -1.37 -22.01 3.26
C VAL A 4 -2.26 -21.34 4.32
N THR A 5 -1.75 -20.37 5.09
CA THR A 5 -2.49 -19.71 6.18
C THR A 5 -2.26 -18.20 6.18
N VAL A 6 -3.23 -17.43 6.69
CA VAL A 6 -3.14 -15.96 6.86
C VAL A 6 -3.10 -15.54 8.34
N GLN A 7 -2.83 -16.49 9.24
CA GLN A 7 -2.96 -16.29 10.69
C GLN A 7 -2.04 -15.17 11.20
N ASP A 8 -0.78 -15.16 10.76
CA ASP A 8 0.21 -14.15 11.18
C ASP A 8 -0.23 -12.73 10.78
N ALA A 9 -0.81 -12.56 9.59
CA ALA A 9 -1.34 -11.27 9.15
C ALA A 9 -2.60 -10.85 9.95
N VAL A 10 -3.44 -11.82 10.33
CA VAL A 10 -4.62 -11.57 11.18
C VAL A 10 -4.17 -11.11 12.57
N GLU A 11 -3.10 -11.67 13.13
CA GLU A 11 -2.57 -11.24 14.44
C GLU A 11 -2.02 -9.81 14.44
N LYS A 12 -1.59 -9.30 13.28
CA LYS A 12 -1.12 -7.91 13.14
C LYS A 12 -2.24 -6.89 13.06
N ILE A 13 -3.35 -7.21 12.40
CA ILE A 13 -4.47 -6.28 12.21
C ILE A 13 -5.58 -6.49 13.26
N GLY A 14 -5.71 -7.69 13.81
CA GLY A 14 -6.73 -8.09 14.78
C GLY A 14 -8.09 -8.43 14.15
N ASN A 15 -8.49 -7.73 13.08
CA ASN A 15 -9.76 -7.97 12.38
C ASN A 15 -9.52 -8.59 10.98
N ARG A 16 -10.21 -9.70 10.70
CA ARG A 16 -10.11 -10.43 9.43
C ARG A 16 -10.70 -9.66 8.24
N PHE A 17 -11.76 -8.90 8.44
CA PHE A 17 -12.35 -8.09 7.36
C PHE A 17 -11.45 -6.92 7.01
N ASP A 18 -10.91 -6.24 8.01
CA ASP A 18 -9.97 -5.14 7.81
C ASP A 18 -8.70 -5.65 7.13
N LEU A 19 -8.19 -6.83 7.52
CA LEU A 19 -7.10 -7.48 6.81
C LEU A 19 -7.39 -7.66 5.31
N ILE A 20 -8.57 -8.16 4.96
CA ILE A 20 -8.95 -8.37 3.55
C ILE A 20 -8.97 -7.02 2.81
N LEU A 21 -9.55 -5.99 3.40
CA LEU A 21 -9.64 -4.66 2.79
C LEU A 21 -8.26 -4.02 2.63
N THR A 22 -7.43 -4.02 3.67
CA THR A 22 -6.07 -3.47 3.66
C THR A 22 -5.18 -4.21 2.66
N ALA A 23 -5.21 -5.54 2.67
CA ALA A 23 -4.42 -6.35 1.74
C ALA A 23 -4.87 -6.16 0.28
N ALA A 24 -6.18 -6.06 0.03
CA ALA A 24 -6.70 -5.81 -1.31
C ALA A 24 -6.30 -4.42 -1.84
N ARG A 25 -6.40 -3.38 -0.99
CA ARG A 25 -5.94 -2.01 -1.32
C ARG A 25 -4.46 -2.00 -1.67
N ARG A 26 -3.62 -2.61 -0.82
CA ARG A 26 -2.17 -2.69 -1.06
C ARG A 26 -1.83 -3.50 -2.31
N ALA A 27 -2.46 -4.66 -2.50
CA ALA A 27 -2.25 -5.50 -3.67
C ALA A 27 -2.60 -4.76 -4.98
N ARG A 28 -3.60 -3.88 -4.97
CA ARG A 28 -3.93 -3.03 -6.11
C ARG A 28 -2.83 -1.99 -6.40
N GLN A 29 -2.25 -1.37 -5.39
CA GLN A 29 -1.10 -0.45 -5.58
C GLN A 29 0.08 -1.16 -6.26
N LEU A 30 0.38 -2.38 -5.81
CA LEU A 30 1.44 -3.22 -6.39
C LEU A 30 1.10 -3.65 -7.82
N GLN A 31 -0.13 -4.09 -8.07
CA GLN A 31 -0.58 -4.54 -9.40
C GLN A 31 -0.54 -3.42 -10.45
N LEU A 32 -0.81 -2.18 -10.03
CA LEU A 32 -0.78 -1.00 -10.88
C LEU A 32 0.63 -0.39 -10.98
N HIS A 33 1.63 -0.95 -10.29
CA HIS A 33 2.98 -0.39 -10.17
C HIS A 33 2.97 1.07 -9.66
N ALA A 34 1.95 1.44 -8.89
CA ALA A 34 1.87 2.76 -8.27
C ALA A 34 2.91 2.89 -7.14
N ARG A 35 3.28 1.76 -6.53
CA ARG A 35 4.28 1.67 -5.47
C ARG A 35 5.06 0.37 -5.59
N GLU A 36 6.33 0.44 -5.23
CA GLU A 36 7.21 -0.72 -5.18
C GLU A 36 6.90 -1.61 -3.97
N PRO A 37 7.17 -2.93 -4.07
CA PRO A 37 7.07 -3.84 -2.95
C PRO A 37 8.18 -3.58 -1.92
N LEU A 38 7.82 -3.64 -0.65
CA LEU A 38 8.73 -3.46 0.49
C LEU A 38 9.39 -4.78 0.92
N VAL A 39 9.01 -5.88 0.27
CA VAL A 39 9.57 -7.22 0.46
C VAL A 39 9.93 -7.82 -0.89
N PRO A 40 10.92 -8.72 -0.96
CA PRO A 40 11.27 -9.39 -2.21
C PRO A 40 10.07 -10.14 -2.81
N GLU A 41 9.89 -10.00 -4.12
CA GLU A 41 8.71 -10.52 -4.82
C GLU A 41 8.69 -12.05 -4.89
N ASP A 42 9.83 -12.74 -4.89
CA ASP A 42 9.94 -14.21 -4.83
C ASP A 42 8.93 -14.99 -5.75
N ASN A 43 8.58 -14.44 -6.92
CA ASN A 43 7.52 -14.95 -7.83
C ASN A 43 6.12 -15.10 -7.19
N ASP A 44 5.83 -14.27 -6.19
CA ASP A 44 4.54 -14.15 -5.54
C ASP A 44 3.62 -13.18 -6.30
N LYS A 45 2.32 -13.45 -6.25
CA LYS A 45 1.33 -12.51 -6.75
C LYS A 45 1.24 -11.30 -5.79
N PRO A 46 0.82 -10.12 -6.26
CA PRO A 46 0.68 -8.92 -5.43
C PRO A 46 -0.11 -9.13 -4.14
N THR A 47 -1.12 -10.01 -4.15
CA THR A 47 -1.90 -10.38 -2.97
C THR A 47 -1.07 -11.06 -1.88
N VAL A 48 -0.15 -11.95 -2.25
CA VAL A 48 0.72 -12.65 -1.30
C VAL A 48 1.82 -11.72 -0.79
N ILE A 49 2.35 -10.85 -1.66
CA ILE A 49 3.32 -9.81 -1.29
C ILE A 49 2.72 -8.87 -0.25
N ALA A 50 1.51 -8.35 -0.49
CA ALA A 50 0.81 -7.48 0.45
C ALA A 50 0.61 -8.12 1.84
N LEU A 51 0.26 -9.41 1.90
CA LEU A 51 0.15 -10.13 3.18
C LEU A 51 1.49 -10.25 3.90
N ARG A 52 2.59 -10.50 3.18
CA ARG A 52 3.95 -10.54 3.75
C ARG A 52 4.39 -9.18 4.29
N GLU A 53 4.02 -8.09 3.62
CA GLU A 53 4.29 -6.73 4.10
C GLU A 53 3.53 -6.42 5.40
N ILE A 54 2.26 -6.85 5.49
CA ILE A 54 1.42 -6.70 6.70
C ILE A 54 2.01 -7.50 7.87
N GLU A 55 2.49 -8.71 7.63
CA GLU A 55 3.12 -9.56 8.66
C GLU A 55 4.39 -8.96 9.24
N LYS A 56 5.18 -8.30 8.39
CA LYS A 56 6.36 -7.56 8.82
C LYS A 56 6.03 -6.21 9.46
N GLY A 57 4.76 -5.81 9.49
CA GLY A 57 4.31 -4.52 10.02
C GLY A 57 4.74 -3.32 9.16
N LEU A 58 5.11 -3.56 7.90
CA LEU A 58 5.52 -2.51 6.97
C LEU A 58 4.33 -1.79 6.34
N ILE A 59 3.17 -2.47 6.31
CA ILE A 59 1.91 -1.95 5.79
C ILE A 59 0.80 -2.21 6.81
N ASN A 60 0.01 -1.17 7.08
CA ASN A 60 -1.26 -1.21 7.79
C ASN A 60 -2.16 -0.07 7.25
N ASN A 61 -3.40 0.04 7.71
CA ASN A 61 -4.31 1.11 7.23
C ASN A 61 -3.76 2.51 7.50
N ASP A 62 -3.21 2.77 8.67
CA ASP A 62 -2.69 4.11 9.03
C ASP A 62 -1.54 4.55 8.12
N ILE A 63 -0.65 3.62 7.77
CA ILE A 63 0.46 3.84 6.84
C ILE A 63 -0.09 4.14 5.45
N LEU A 64 -1.05 3.36 4.96
CA LEU A 64 -1.66 3.59 3.64
C LEU A 64 -2.37 4.95 3.58
N ASP A 65 -3.11 5.31 4.63
CA ASP A 65 -3.80 6.60 4.69
C ASP A 65 -2.81 7.77 4.79
N ALA A 66 -1.73 7.63 5.54
CA ALA A 66 -0.66 8.63 5.60
C ALA A 66 0.03 8.82 4.26
N GLN A 67 0.29 7.71 3.56
CA GLN A 67 0.88 7.67 2.24
C GLN A 67 0.02 8.41 1.21
N GLU A 68 -1.27 8.16 1.16
CA GLU A 68 -2.19 8.83 0.24
C GLU A 68 -2.35 10.32 0.57
N ARG A 69 -2.40 10.69 1.85
CA ARG A 69 -2.39 12.11 2.26
C ARG A 69 -1.13 12.83 1.78
N GLN A 70 0.04 12.19 1.88
CA GLN A 70 1.30 12.76 1.41
C GLN A 70 1.30 12.93 -0.11
N GLU A 71 0.79 11.95 -0.86
CA GLU A 71 0.64 12.04 -2.32
C GLU A 71 -0.28 13.18 -2.74
N HIS A 72 -1.44 13.32 -2.08
CA HIS A 72 -2.39 14.40 -2.36
C HIS A 72 -1.76 15.77 -2.14
N LEU A 73 -1.09 15.98 -0.99
CA LEU A 73 -0.41 17.23 -0.69
C LEU A 73 0.73 17.52 -1.68
N ALA A 74 1.46 16.50 -2.13
CA ALA A 74 2.51 16.66 -3.14
C ALA A 74 1.92 17.08 -4.50
N MET A 75 0.80 16.49 -4.89
CA MET A 75 0.07 16.82 -6.11
C MET A 75 -0.44 18.26 -6.08
N GLU A 76 -1.12 18.67 -4.99
CA GLU A 76 -1.60 20.04 -4.81
C GLU A 76 -0.47 21.06 -4.89
N ARG A 77 0.67 20.78 -4.25
CA ARG A 77 1.86 21.66 -4.32
C ARG A 77 2.41 21.76 -5.74
N ALA A 78 2.46 20.65 -6.47
CA ALA A 78 2.94 20.64 -7.85
C ALA A 78 1.99 21.43 -8.77
N GLU A 79 0.67 21.28 -8.58
CA GLU A 79 -0.34 22.05 -9.31
C GLU A 79 -0.23 23.55 -9.04
N VAL A 80 -0.12 23.96 -7.77
CA VAL A 80 0.05 25.38 -7.40
C VAL A 80 1.31 25.97 -8.04
N ASN A 81 2.42 25.23 -8.03
CA ASN A 81 3.66 25.66 -8.68
C ASN A 81 3.49 25.80 -10.19
N ALA A 82 2.90 24.80 -10.85
CA ALA A 82 2.64 24.85 -12.29
C ALA A 82 1.72 26.01 -12.68
N VAL A 83 0.67 26.28 -11.91
CA VAL A 83 -0.23 27.43 -12.15
C VAL A 83 0.51 28.75 -11.98
N SER A 84 1.36 28.88 -10.96
CA SER A 84 2.19 30.08 -10.76
C SER A 84 3.09 30.36 -11.96
N LEU A 85 3.77 29.33 -12.49
CA LEU A 85 4.65 29.45 -13.66
C LEU A 85 3.92 29.81 -14.96
N LEU A 86 2.64 29.46 -15.08
CA LEU A 86 1.81 29.83 -16.24
C LEU A 86 1.26 31.26 -16.17
N SER A 87 1.31 31.88 -14.98
CA SER A 87 0.76 33.22 -14.73
C SER A 87 1.79 34.36 -14.79
N GLU A 88 3.07 34.04 -14.95
CA GLU A 88 4.19 34.97 -15.23
C GLU A 88 4.54 35.00 -16.72
#